data_AF-A0A9I9EK96-F1
#
_entry.id   AF-A0A9I9EK96-F1
#
_cell.length_a   1.000
_cell.length_b   1.000
_cell.length_c   1.000
_cell.angle_alpha   90.00
_cell.angle_beta   90.00
_cell.angle_gamma   90.00
#
_symmetry.space_group_name_H-M   'P 1'
#
loop_
_entity.id
_entity.type
_entity.pdbx_description
1 polymer ?
#
loop_
_entity_poly.entity_id
_entity_poly.type
_entity_poly.pdbx_seq_one_letter_code
_entity_poly.pdbx_strand_id
1 'polypeptide(L)'
;MNDVDMIRIPMNELIFGSDKFVYLAREDLLHYYDMVEIDYMCILAYITFHWMLHVIDLRENCVYVLDSLRSKVNEDIHGVINVGLKTWQAKHNLQRYRSTPKWRPVKCPRQLDSIGCGYYVQKYIHEIMHNSSTSITSLFNTKNAYRKEEIDEIRTEWATFVFIIGLPWRAGCVV
;
A
#
# COMPACT_ATOMS: atom_id res chain seq x y z
N MET A 1 -28.62 -16.54 16.26
CA MET A 1 -27.21 -16.31 15.87
C MET A 1 -27.23 -16.28 14.37
N ASN A 2 -27.21 -15.09 13.77
CA ASN A 2 -27.22 -14.97 12.31
C ASN A 2 -25.86 -15.45 11.82
N ASP A 3 -25.85 -16.30 10.79
CA ASP A 3 -24.65 -16.67 10.04
C ASP A 3 -24.04 -15.37 9.51
N VAL A 4 -22.98 -14.90 10.17
CA VAL A 4 -22.18 -13.79 9.63
C VAL A 4 -21.37 -14.40 8.50
N ASP A 5 -21.54 -13.85 7.30
CA ASP A 5 -20.95 -14.35 6.05
C ASP A 5 -19.43 -14.09 6.10
N MET A 6 -18.69 -15.02 6.71
CA MET A 6 -17.27 -14.89 7.03
C MET A 6 -16.39 -15.45 5.91
N ILE A 7 -15.48 -14.63 5.39
CA ILE A 7 -14.50 -15.03 4.39
C ILE A 7 -13.23 -15.49 5.10
N ARG A 8 -12.84 -16.74 4.89
CA ARG A 8 -11.58 -17.31 5.39
C ARG A 8 -10.44 -17.00 4.44
N ILE A 9 -9.42 -16.32 4.95
CA ILE A 9 -8.24 -15.92 4.19
C ILE A 9 -7.01 -16.70 4.68
N PRO A 10 -6.41 -17.56 3.83
CA PRO A 10 -5.14 -18.21 4.16
C PRO A 10 -3.98 -17.21 4.08
N MET A 11 -3.11 -17.22 5.09
CA MET A 11 -1.92 -16.37 5.12
C MET A 11 -0.67 -17.23 4.95
N ASN A 12 0.22 -16.77 4.08
CA ASN A 12 1.43 -17.50 3.73
C ASN A 12 2.44 -17.47 4.90
N GLU A 13 3.03 -18.63 5.20
CA GLU A 13 4.09 -18.82 6.21
C GLU A 13 5.23 -17.81 6.07
N LEU A 14 5.55 -17.41 4.83
CA LEU A 14 6.58 -16.42 4.54
C LEU A 14 6.37 -15.11 5.32
N ILE A 15 5.16 -14.77 5.76
CA ILE A 15 4.87 -13.45 6.35
C ILE A 15 4.97 -13.44 7.88
N PHE A 16 4.72 -14.55 8.59
CA PHE A 16 4.81 -14.59 10.06
C PHE A 16 5.65 -15.75 10.61
N GLY A 17 6.31 -16.52 9.74
CA GLY A 17 7.05 -17.72 10.14
C GLY A 17 6.16 -18.86 10.65
N SER A 18 4.85 -18.80 10.36
CA SER A 18 3.88 -19.83 10.67
C SER A 18 2.63 -19.64 9.81
N ASP A 19 1.97 -20.72 9.41
CA ASP A 19 0.66 -20.68 8.78
C ASP A 19 -0.39 -20.04 9.70
N LYS A 20 -1.15 -19.08 9.16
CA LYS A 20 -2.23 -18.40 9.90
C LYS A 20 -3.45 -18.22 9.00
N PHE A 21 -4.60 -18.08 9.64
CA PHE A 21 -5.86 -17.73 8.98
C PHE A 21 -6.42 -16.46 9.61
N VAL A 22 -6.97 -15.58 8.79
CA VAL A 22 -7.78 -14.45 9.23
C VAL A 22 -9.19 -14.63 8.67
N TYR A 23 -10.18 -14.21 9.45
CA TYR A 23 -11.58 -14.22 9.08
C TYR A 23 -12.04 -12.77 8.95
N LEU A 24 -12.64 -12.44 7.81
CA LEU A 24 -13.24 -11.13 7.57
C LEU A 24 -14.74 -11.28 7.39
N ALA A 25 -15.52 -10.46 8.09
CA ALA A 25 -16.94 -10.37 7.82
C ALA A 25 -17.18 -9.60 6.52
N ARG A 26 -18.24 -9.92 5.79
CA ARG A 26 -18.65 -9.16 4.60
C ARG A 26 -18.86 -7.67 4.91
N GLU A 27 -19.37 -7.36 6.10
CA GLU A 27 -19.59 -6.00 6.58
C GLU A 27 -18.29 -5.22 6.67
N ASP A 28 -17.20 -5.87 7.10
CA ASP A 28 -15.88 -5.24 7.19
C ASP A 28 -15.32 -4.83 5.81
N LEU A 29 -15.68 -5.58 4.75
CA LEU A 29 -15.35 -5.22 3.37
C LEU A 29 -16.18 -4.05 2.84
N LEU A 30 -17.45 -3.95 3.24
CA LEU A 30 -18.30 -2.81 2.89
C LEU A 30 -17.81 -1.53 3.56
N HIS A 31 -17.43 -1.63 4.84
CA HIS A 31 -16.83 -0.51 5.57
C HIS A 31 -15.58 0.05 4.87
N TYR A 32 -14.75 -0.85 4.33
CA TYR A 32 -13.59 -0.47 3.53
C TYR A 32 -13.98 0.28 2.25
N TYR A 33 -15.00 -0.20 1.52
CA TYR A 33 -15.46 0.45 0.28
C TYR A 33 -16.06 1.83 0.53
N ASP A 34 -16.80 2.00 1.63
CA ASP A 34 -17.50 3.24 1.98
C ASP A 34 -16.62 4.26 2.71
N MET A 35 -15.31 3.98 2.86
CA MET A 35 -14.35 4.86 3.55
C MET A 35 -14.77 5.20 4.99
N VAL A 36 -15.47 4.28 5.66
CA VAL A 36 -15.84 4.40 7.08
C VAL A 36 -14.77 3.74 7.96
N GLU A 37 -14.90 3.90 9.28
CA GLU A 37 -13.98 3.29 10.25
C GLU A 37 -13.96 1.77 10.09
N ILE A 38 -12.76 1.22 9.89
CA ILE A 38 -12.54 -0.22 9.70
C ILE A 38 -12.15 -0.90 11.01
N ASP A 39 -12.67 -2.11 11.23
CA ASP A 39 -12.36 -2.90 12.41
C ASP A 39 -10.88 -3.36 12.41
N TYR A 40 -10.32 -3.57 13.61
CA TYR A 40 -8.95 -4.06 13.81
C TYR A 40 -8.67 -5.38 13.10
N MET A 41 -9.68 -6.24 12.91
CA MET A 41 -9.54 -7.49 12.14
C MET A 41 -9.27 -7.23 10.66
N CYS A 42 -9.91 -6.21 10.08
CA CYS A 42 -9.67 -5.77 8.71
C CYS A 42 -8.25 -5.21 8.55
N ILE A 43 -7.79 -4.43 9.53
CA ILE A 43 -6.41 -3.92 9.58
C ILE A 43 -5.42 -5.07 9.68
N LEU A 44 -5.68 -6.07 10.54
CA LEU A 44 -4.85 -7.26 10.69
C LEU A 44 -4.71 -8.03 9.39
N ALA A 45 -5.82 -8.37 8.72
CA ALA A 45 -5.76 -8.99 7.40
C ALA A 45 -4.94 -8.16 6.41
N TYR A 46 -5.10 -6.84 6.41
CA TYR A 46 -4.39 -5.97 5.47
C TYR A 46 -2.87 -5.90 5.71
N ILE A 47 -2.43 -5.73 6.96
CA ILE A 47 -0.99 -5.70 7.31
C ILE A 47 -0.30 -7.03 7.02
N THR A 48 -1.05 -8.12 6.92
CA THR A 48 -0.54 -9.46 6.70
C THR A 48 -0.33 -9.84 5.23
N PHE A 49 -0.70 -8.98 4.28
CA PHE A 49 -0.46 -9.24 2.86
C PHE A 49 0.84 -8.63 2.37
N HIS A 50 1.21 -8.97 1.13
CA HIS A 50 2.31 -8.30 0.44
C HIS A 50 1.91 -6.89 0.03
N TRP A 51 2.70 -5.90 0.44
CA TRP A 51 2.48 -4.49 0.13
C TRP A 51 3.27 -4.06 -1.10
N MET A 52 2.58 -3.43 -2.05
CA MET A 52 3.17 -2.83 -3.25
C MET A 52 2.65 -1.40 -3.43
N LEU A 53 3.51 -0.51 -3.92
CA LEU A 53 3.12 0.87 -4.22
C LEU A 53 2.87 1.05 -5.72
N HIS A 54 1.67 1.51 -6.06
CA HIS A 54 1.27 1.89 -7.41
C HIS A 54 1.20 3.42 -7.50
N VAL A 55 2.12 4.03 -8.25
CA VAL A 55 2.13 5.49 -8.45
C VAL A 55 1.53 5.81 -9.80
N ILE A 56 0.39 6.50 -9.79
CA ILE A 56 -0.33 6.91 -10.99
C ILE A 56 0.17 8.28 -11.43
N ASP A 57 0.80 8.34 -12.60
CA ASP A 57 1.18 9.57 -13.27
C ASP A 57 0.19 9.89 -14.38
N LEU A 58 -0.74 10.80 -14.06
CA LEU A 58 -1.77 11.26 -14.99
C LEU A 58 -1.22 12.07 -16.16
N ARG A 59 0.00 12.63 -16.08
CA ARG A 59 0.59 13.43 -17.17
C ARG A 59 1.18 12.54 -18.25
N GLU A 60 1.84 11.47 -17.83
CA GLU A 60 2.46 10.50 -18.72
C GLU A 60 1.55 9.31 -19.08
N ASN A 61 0.33 9.27 -18.52
CA ASN A 61 -0.59 8.13 -18.59
C ASN A 61 0.11 6.81 -18.20
N CYS A 62 0.86 6.85 -17.10
CA CYS A 62 1.70 5.74 -16.65
C CYS A 62 1.34 5.32 -15.23
N VAL A 63 1.48 4.04 -14.94
CA VAL A 63 1.41 3.48 -13.58
C VAL A 63 2.77 2.89 -13.27
N TYR A 64 3.48 3.46 -12.30
CA TYR A 64 4.74 2.91 -11.80
C TYR A 64 4.45 1.90 -10.70
N VAL A 65 5.05 0.73 -10.80
CA VAL A 65 4.90 -0.33 -9.79
C VAL A 65 6.21 -0.46 -9.04
N LEU A 66 6.16 -0.21 -7.74
CA LEU A 66 7.27 -0.41 -6.82
C LEU A 66 6.94 -1.58 -5.89
N ASP A 67 7.70 -2.64 -6.04
CA ASP A 67 7.56 -3.88 -5.29
C ASP A 67 8.94 -4.30 -4.75
N SER A 68 9.09 -4.25 -3.42
CA SER A 68 10.32 -4.64 -2.72
C SER A 68 10.65 -6.13 -2.84
N LEU A 69 9.67 -7.00 -3.09
CA LEU A 69 9.86 -8.44 -3.33
C LEU A 69 10.08 -8.77 -4.81
N ARG A 70 9.74 -7.85 -5.73
CA ARG A 70 9.78 -8.06 -7.19
C ARG A 70 8.95 -9.28 -7.62
N SER A 71 7.78 -9.42 -7.00
CA SER A 71 6.80 -10.45 -7.30
C SER A 71 6.09 -10.18 -8.63
N LYS A 72 5.34 -11.18 -9.12
CA LYS A 72 4.43 -10.96 -10.25
C LYS A 72 3.25 -10.13 -9.74
N VAL A 73 3.03 -8.96 -10.32
CA VAL A 73 1.88 -8.11 -10.00
C VAL A 73 0.59 -8.88 -10.28
N ASN A 74 -0.36 -8.82 -9.34
CA ASN A 74 -1.68 -9.41 -9.52
C ASN A 74 -2.39 -8.71 -10.70
N GLU A 75 -2.83 -9.45 -11.71
CA GLU A 75 -3.49 -8.90 -12.89
C GLU A 75 -4.83 -8.22 -12.57
N ASP A 76 -5.48 -8.58 -11.46
CA ASP A 76 -6.74 -7.98 -11.02
C ASP A 76 -6.58 -6.48 -10.72
N ILE A 77 -5.46 -6.08 -10.09
CA ILE A 77 -5.20 -4.66 -9.78
C ILE A 77 -5.02 -3.84 -11.06
N HIS A 78 -4.53 -4.47 -12.14
CA HIS A 78 -4.44 -3.81 -13.43
C HIS A 78 -5.83 -3.47 -13.97
N GLY A 79 -6.78 -4.41 -13.86
CA GLY A 79 -8.17 -4.20 -14.26
C GLY A 79 -8.79 -3.01 -13.53
N VAL A 80 -8.70 -3.00 -12.19
CA VAL A 80 -9.27 -1.94 -11.34
C VAL A 80 -8.70 -0.57 -11.69
N ILE A 81 -7.37 -0.43 -11.73
CA ILE A 81 -6.72 0.86 -12.03
C ILE A 81 -7.01 1.31 -13.46
N ASN A 82 -7.00 0.40 -14.44
CA ASN A 82 -7.31 0.74 -15.83
C ASN A 82 -8.75 1.23 -16.00
N VAL A 83 -9.72 0.57 -15.35
CA VAL A 83 -11.14 0.99 -15.39
C VAL A 83 -11.33 2.32 -14.68
N GLY A 84 -10.73 2.50 -13.51
CA GLY A 84 -10.80 3.76 -12.75
C GLY A 84 -10.24 4.93 -13.55
N LEU A 85 -9.06 4.75 -14.15
CA LEU A 85 -8.42 5.76 -15.00
C LEU A 85 -9.25 6.06 -16.25
N LYS A 86 -9.72 5.04 -16.98
CA LYS A 86 -10.58 5.25 -18.17
C LYS A 86 -11.84 6.03 -17.84
N THR A 87 -12.50 5.70 -16.73
CA THR A 87 -13.70 6.40 -16.26
C THR A 87 -13.39 7.86 -15.94
N TRP A 88 -12.31 8.12 -15.21
CA TRP A 88 -11.88 9.48 -14.91
C TRP A 88 -11.55 10.28 -16.18
N GLN A 89 -10.83 9.68 -17.13
CA GLN A 89 -10.44 10.30 -18.40
C GLN A 89 -11.65 10.66 -19.26
N ALA A 90 -12.65 9.77 -19.35
CA ALA A 90 -13.89 10.00 -20.09
C ALA A 90 -14.66 11.22 -19.53
N LYS A 91 -14.71 11.35 -18.19
CA LYS A 91 -15.37 12.48 -17.51
C LYS A 91 -14.70 13.83 -17.77
N HIS A 92 -13.39 13.86 -17.99
CA HIS A 92 -12.60 15.10 -18.13
C HIS A 92 -12.26 15.47 -19.58
N ASN A 93 -12.85 14.79 -20.58
CA ASN A 93 -12.68 15.07 -22.03
C ASN A 93 -11.23 15.10 -22.54
N LEU A 94 -10.30 14.43 -21.86
CA LEU A 94 -8.90 14.45 -22.23
C LEU A 94 -8.60 13.42 -23.35
N GLN A 95 -8.69 13.83 -24.62
CA GLN A 95 -8.49 12.95 -25.78
C GLN A 95 -7.14 12.20 -25.77
N ARG A 96 -6.06 12.85 -25.31
CA ARG A 96 -4.70 12.26 -25.18
C ARG A 96 -4.65 11.04 -24.25
N TYR A 97 -5.60 10.92 -23.33
CA TYR A 97 -5.59 9.91 -22.28
C TYR A 97 -6.60 8.80 -22.48
N ARG A 98 -7.37 8.76 -23.59
CA ARG A 98 -8.29 7.64 -23.89
C ARG A 98 -7.60 6.29 -24.17
N SER A 99 -6.27 6.25 -24.09
CA SER A 99 -5.45 5.04 -24.29
C SER A 99 -5.22 4.30 -22.97
N THR A 100 -5.02 3.00 -23.04
CA THR A 100 -4.69 2.17 -21.88
C THR A 100 -3.40 2.69 -21.21
N PRO A 101 -3.40 2.89 -19.87
CA PRO A 101 -2.22 3.32 -19.14
C PRO A 101 -1.02 2.40 -19.38
N LYS A 102 0.19 2.97 -19.42
CA LYS A 102 1.44 2.21 -19.53
C LYS A 102 1.89 1.77 -18.14
N TRP A 103 1.99 0.48 -17.93
CA TRP A 103 2.48 -0.11 -16.68
C TRP A 103 4.01 -0.21 -16.72
N ARG A 104 4.69 0.34 -15.71
CA ARG A 104 6.14 0.44 -15.64
C ARG A 104 6.65 -0.15 -14.32
N PRO A 105 7.17 -1.39 -14.32
CA PRO A 105 7.87 -1.94 -13.17
C PRO A 105 9.14 -1.12 -12.89
N VAL A 106 9.34 -0.71 -11.64
CA VAL A 106 10.50 0.09 -11.22
C VAL A 106 11.49 -0.82 -10.50
N LYS A 107 12.79 -0.65 -10.80
CA LYS A 107 13.87 -1.36 -10.10
C LYS A 107 14.14 -0.72 -8.73
N CYS A 108 13.15 -0.77 -7.84
CA CYS A 108 13.23 -0.20 -6.50
C CYS A 108 14.13 -1.02 -5.55
N PRO A 109 14.56 -0.39 -4.43
CA PRO A 109 15.29 -1.05 -3.35
C PRO A 109 14.64 -2.35 -2.90
N ARG A 110 15.38 -3.45 -2.98
CA ARG A 110 14.83 -4.78 -2.67
C ARG A 110 14.88 -5.02 -1.16
N GLN A 111 13.85 -5.67 -0.61
CA GLN A 111 13.91 -6.18 0.76
C GLN A 111 14.63 -7.53 0.81
N LEU A 112 15.31 -7.76 1.94
CA LEU A 112 16.00 -9.03 2.22
C LEU A 112 15.19 -9.95 3.13
N ASP A 113 14.28 -9.38 3.90
CA ASP A 113 13.34 -10.11 4.75
C ASP A 113 12.00 -10.34 4.03
N SER A 114 11.10 -11.07 4.68
CA SER A 114 9.78 -11.40 4.15
C SER A 114 8.67 -10.53 4.73
N ILE A 115 8.98 -9.64 5.68
CA ILE A 115 8.00 -8.85 6.46
C ILE A 115 8.12 -7.34 6.25
N GLY A 116 9.18 -6.87 5.60
CA GLY A 116 9.51 -5.47 5.47
C GLY A 116 8.70 -4.68 4.43
N CYS A 117 7.84 -5.33 3.65
CA CYS A 117 7.22 -4.73 2.47
C CYS A 117 6.43 -3.45 2.79
N GLY A 118 5.70 -3.43 3.91
CA GLY A 118 5.02 -2.23 4.40
C GLY A 118 5.97 -1.07 4.71
N TYR A 119 7.11 -1.34 5.34
CA TYR A 119 8.12 -0.31 5.65
C TYR A 119 8.81 0.21 4.39
N TYR A 120 9.06 -0.65 3.41
CA TYR A 120 9.60 -0.24 2.12
C TYR A 120 8.60 0.65 1.36
N VAL A 121 7.31 0.31 1.34
CA VAL A 121 6.26 1.17 0.75
C VAL A 121 6.23 2.53 1.44
N GLN A 122 6.29 2.58 2.77
CA GLN A 122 6.35 3.84 3.52
C GLN A 122 7.61 4.65 3.16
N LYS A 123 8.79 4.00 3.08
CA LYS A 123 10.04 4.66 2.66
C LYS A 123 9.94 5.20 1.23
N TYR A 124 9.33 4.46 0.30
CA TYR A 124 9.13 4.93 -1.07
C TYR A 124 8.26 6.19 -1.11
N ILE A 125 7.13 6.18 -0.40
CA ILE A 125 6.25 7.35 -0.30
C ILE A 125 7.02 8.54 0.28
N HIS A 126 7.74 8.32 1.38
CA HIS A 126 8.58 9.34 2.00
C HIS A 126 9.59 9.95 1.02
N GLU A 127 10.30 9.13 0.24
CA GLU A 127 11.26 9.61 -0.76
C GLU A 127 10.60 10.37 -1.92
N ILE A 128 9.44 9.91 -2.40
CA ILE A 128 8.68 10.59 -3.47
C ILE A 128 8.25 11.98 -3.00
N MET A 129 7.74 12.08 -1.78
CA MET A 129 7.29 13.35 -1.21
C MET A 129 8.46 14.32 -1.01
N HIS A 130 9.61 13.83 -0.55
CA HIS A 130 10.81 14.65 -0.36
C HIS A 130 11.51 15.03 -1.68
N ASN A 131 11.34 14.24 -2.74
CA ASN A 131 11.99 14.45 -4.04
C ASN A 131 10.97 14.68 -5.16
N SER A 132 9.92 15.45 -4.89
CA SER A 132 8.76 15.64 -5.77
C SER A 132 9.06 16.16 -7.19
N SER A 133 10.23 16.78 -7.38
CA SER A 133 10.70 17.27 -8.69
C SER A 133 11.43 16.21 -9.52
N THR A 134 11.72 15.05 -8.95
CA THR A 134 12.46 13.96 -9.60
C THR A 134 11.51 12.89 -10.11
N SER A 135 11.75 12.37 -11.32
CA SER A 135 10.92 11.27 -11.84
C SER A 135 11.11 9.99 -11.03
N ILE A 136 10.03 9.20 -10.90
CA ILE A 136 10.03 7.93 -10.15
C ILE A 136 11.16 6.99 -10.61
N THR A 137 11.36 6.86 -11.92
CA THR A 137 12.42 6.00 -12.46
C THR A 137 13.81 6.49 -12.10
N SER A 138 14.06 7.80 -12.15
CA SER A 138 15.35 8.38 -11.76
C SER A 138 15.61 8.24 -10.27
N LEU A 139 14.57 8.36 -9.45
CA LEU A 139 14.69 8.29 -8.00
C LEU A 139 15.06 6.87 -7.53
N PHE A 140 14.49 5.83 -8.14
CA PHE A 140 14.58 4.47 -7.62
C PHE A 140 15.48 3.52 -8.43
N ASN A 141 15.59 3.64 -9.76
CA ASN A 141 16.27 2.61 -10.57
C ASN A 141 17.78 2.48 -10.28
N THR A 142 18.38 3.48 -9.66
CA THR A 142 19.80 3.53 -9.31
C THR A 142 20.06 3.14 -7.86
N LYS A 143 19.02 2.96 -7.05
CA LYS A 143 19.15 2.69 -5.62
C LYS A 143 19.34 1.19 -5.35
N ASN A 144 20.26 0.90 -4.44
CA ASN A 144 20.42 -0.43 -3.85
C ASN A 144 19.37 -0.65 -2.75
N ALA A 145 19.39 -1.85 -2.16
CA ALA A 145 18.59 -2.13 -0.97
C ALA A 145 18.85 -1.09 0.13
N TYR A 146 17.80 -0.66 0.82
CA TYR A 146 17.92 0.24 1.97
C TYR A 146 18.72 -0.44 3.08
N ARG A 147 19.53 0.36 3.78
CA ARG A 147 20.15 -0.11 5.02
C ARG A 147 19.12 -0.14 6.14
N LYS A 148 19.44 -0.88 7.20
CA LYS A 148 18.55 -1.03 8.35
C LYS A 148 18.25 0.32 9.00
N GLU A 149 19.24 1.20 9.09
CA GLU A 149 19.09 2.52 9.72
C GLU A 149 18.08 3.39 8.95
N GLU A 150 18.10 3.34 7.61
CA GLU A 150 17.18 4.10 6.76
C GLU A 150 15.72 3.64 6.91
N ILE A 151 15.51 2.36 7.24
CA ILE A 151 14.19 1.80 7.55
C ILE A 151 13.80 2.12 9.00
N ASP A 152 14.75 2.05 9.93
CA ASP A 152 14.53 2.36 11.34
C ASP A 152 14.16 3.84 11.57
N GLU A 153 14.64 4.76 10.73
CA GLU A 153 14.17 6.15 10.66
C GLU A 153 12.65 6.22 10.43
N ILE A 154 12.13 5.54 9.39
CA ILE A 154 10.70 5.53 9.06
C ILE A 154 9.89 4.87 10.18
N ARG A 155 10.42 3.78 10.77
CA ARG A 155 9.77 3.11 11.90
C ARG A 155 9.67 4.02 13.11
N THR A 156 10.71 4.80 13.38
CA THR A 156 10.76 5.71 14.53
C THR A 156 9.82 6.91 14.32
N GLU A 157 9.78 7.48 13.11
CA GLU A 157 8.84 8.54 12.76
C GLU A 157 7.38 8.07 12.92
N TRP A 158 7.04 6.89 12.39
CA TRP A 158 5.71 6.30 12.55
C TRP A 158 5.37 5.98 13.99
N ALA A 159 6.28 5.37 14.73
CA ALA A 159 6.07 5.06 16.14
C ALA A 159 5.86 6.34 16.97
N THR A 160 6.61 7.40 16.67
CA THR A 160 6.47 8.71 17.32
C THR A 160 5.13 9.34 16.98
N PHE A 161 4.72 9.32 15.72
CA PHE A 161 3.40 9.81 15.30
C PHE A 161 2.27 9.09 16.03
N VAL A 162 2.27 7.75 16.01
CA VAL A 162 1.25 6.91 16.69
C VAL A 162 1.26 7.15 18.21
N PHE A 163 2.45 7.28 18.80
CA PHE A 163 2.57 7.60 20.22
C PHE A 163 1.97 8.97 20.53
N ILE A 164 2.32 10.01 19.79
CA ILE A 164 1.83 11.38 19.99
C ILE A 164 0.31 11.48 19.81
N ILE A 165 -0.27 10.89 18.77
CA ILE A 165 -1.72 10.90 18.56
C ILE A 165 -2.47 9.99 19.55
N GLY A 166 -1.82 8.95 20.06
CA GLY A 166 -2.37 8.04 21.06
C GLY A 166 -2.30 8.57 22.50
N LEU A 167 -1.45 9.56 22.78
CA LEU A 167 -1.35 10.22 24.09
C LEU A 167 -2.65 10.95 24.50
N PRO A 168 -3.30 11.76 23.63
CA PRO A 168 -4.61 12.34 23.92
C PRO A 168 -5.68 11.30 24.27
N TRP A 169 -5.65 10.12 23.63
CA TRP A 169 -6.61 9.04 23.89
C TRP A 169 -6.35 8.29 25.21
N ARG A 170 -5.10 8.27 25.70
CA ARG A 170 -4.77 7.75 27.04
C ARG A 170 -5.00 8.75 28.16
N ALA A 171 -5.01 10.05 27.84
CA ALA A 171 -5.24 11.13 28.80
C ALA A 171 -6.72 11.48 28.98
N GLY A 172 -7.59 10.46 29.02
CA GLY A 172 -8.97 10.64 29.48
C GLY A 172 -9.01 10.95 30.98
N CYS A 173 -8.65 12.17 31.38
CA CYS A 173 -8.93 12.77 32.69
C CYS A 173 -8.85 14.31 32.63
N VAL A 174 -10.04 14.93 32.73
CA VAL A 174 -10.39 16.31 33.16
C VAL A 174 -9.97 17.43 32.19
N VAL A 175 -10.90 18.20 31.59
CA VAL A 175 -12.03 18.96 32.18
C VAL A 175 -13.31 18.85 31.34
#